data_AF-A0A7G2ME75-F1
#
_entry.id   AF-A0A7G2ME75-F1
#
_cell.length_a   1.000
_cell.length_b   1.000
_cell.length_c   1.000
_cell.angle_alpha   90.00
_cell.angle_beta   90.00
_cell.angle_gamma   90.00
#
_symmetry.space_group_name_H-M   'P 1'
#
loop_
_entity.id
_entity.type
_entity.pdbx_description
1 polymer ?
#
loop_
_entity_poly.entity_id
_entity_poly.type
_entity_poly.pdbx_seq_one_letter_code
_entity_poly.pdbx_strand_id
1 'polypeptide(L)'
;MNLNDLYKKVSAIPIGDFPPSALSGLLHGYISVYSIVRVNPWLEDVYGSQWDIHERIREIAGELADLIKDPAVALEDRVGYVADLMETYLTYSDMDFLDIALDAAYGIISPERNGEIVLPCRTPEMCRLLCSCYYFTGEEECAKLAKDIIMEWENCVQKATRDLEQLNVWKWLQAEEFYENIIEEKRQEMQLGDMNLVGNNLLAGLKIEELDLRSVSSCFDVLATKEYINLK
;
A
#
# COMPACT_ATOMS: atom_id res chain seq x y z
N MET A 1 6.13 21.60 -0.88
CA MET A 1 4.69 21.27 -0.94
C MET A 1 4.34 20.53 0.34
N ASN A 2 3.25 20.87 1.02
CA ASN A 2 2.77 20.15 2.22
C ASN A 2 1.61 19.21 1.85
N LEU A 3 1.17 18.35 2.78
CA LEU A 3 0.10 17.38 2.54
C LEU A 3 -1.22 18.05 2.13
N ASN A 4 -1.65 19.09 2.85
CA ASN A 4 -2.90 19.80 2.58
C ASN A 4 -2.97 20.36 1.15
N ASP A 5 -1.91 21.01 0.68
CA ASP A 5 -1.84 21.55 -0.68
C ASP A 5 -1.92 20.44 -1.73
N LEU A 6 -1.28 19.30 -1.48
CA LEU A 6 -1.31 18.15 -2.36
C LEU A 6 -2.68 17.48 -2.37
N TYR A 7 -3.25 17.24 -1.20
CA TYR A 7 -4.57 16.67 -1.01
C TYR A 7 -5.63 17.45 -1.78
N LYS A 8 -5.66 18.79 -1.63
CA LYS A 8 -6.60 19.66 -2.36
C LYS A 8 -6.46 19.60 -3.88
N LYS A 9 -5.23 19.42 -4.39
CA LYS A 9 -4.99 19.26 -5.84
C LYS A 9 -5.50 17.93 -6.33
N VAL A 10 -5.17 16.86 -5.61
CA VAL A 10 -5.49 15.48 -5.97
C VAL A 10 -6.99 15.18 -5.82
N SER A 11 -7.65 15.78 -4.83
CA SER A 11 -9.10 15.62 -4.61
C SER A 11 -9.94 16.29 -5.70
N ALA A 12 -9.38 17.25 -6.44
CA ALA A 12 -10.08 17.92 -7.54
C ALA A 12 -10.04 17.16 -8.87
N ILE A 13 -9.24 16.09 -8.99
CA ILE A 13 -9.04 15.33 -10.24
C ILE A 13 -9.98 14.13 -10.24
N PRO A 14 -10.84 13.90 -11.24
CA PRO A 14 -11.65 12.67 -11.32
C PRO A 14 -10.79 11.39 -11.23
N ILE A 15 -11.27 10.33 -10.56
CA ILE A 15 -10.49 9.08 -10.41
C ILE A 15 -10.12 8.47 -11.77
N GLY A 16 -11.04 8.47 -12.73
CA GLY A 16 -10.78 7.93 -14.08
C GLY A 16 -9.71 8.68 -14.90
N ASP A 17 -9.26 9.86 -14.43
CA ASP A 17 -8.18 10.62 -15.07
C ASP A 17 -6.79 10.21 -14.53
N PHE A 18 -6.72 9.40 -13.47
CA PHE A 18 -5.46 8.87 -12.96
C PHE A 18 -4.99 7.67 -13.79
N PRO A 19 -3.68 7.58 -14.11
CA PRO A 19 -3.15 6.36 -14.71
C PRO A 19 -3.22 5.20 -13.70
N PRO A 20 -3.48 3.95 -14.13
CA PRO A 20 -3.56 2.78 -13.23
C PRO A 20 -2.39 2.64 -12.25
N SER A 21 -1.17 2.93 -12.72
CA SER A 21 0.07 2.92 -11.92
C SER A 21 0.09 3.91 -10.75
N ALA A 22 -0.82 4.88 -10.70
CA ALA A 22 -0.91 5.87 -9.63
C ALA A 22 -1.93 5.51 -8.55
N LEU A 23 -2.87 4.60 -8.85
CA LEU A 23 -4.02 4.34 -7.99
C LEU A 23 -3.66 3.76 -6.63
N SER A 24 -2.67 2.87 -6.53
CA SER A 24 -2.22 2.32 -5.23
C SER A 24 -1.67 3.40 -4.30
N GLY A 25 -0.76 4.25 -4.78
CA GLY A 25 -0.23 5.35 -3.97
C GLY A 25 -1.30 6.37 -3.60
N LEU A 26 -2.27 6.58 -4.49
CA LEU A 26 -3.43 7.42 -4.21
C LEU A 26 -4.28 6.83 -3.07
N LEU A 27 -4.60 5.53 -3.17
CA LEU A 27 -5.39 4.79 -2.19
C LEU A 27 -4.74 4.87 -0.79
N HIS A 28 -3.45 4.53 -0.69
CA HIS A 28 -2.74 4.53 0.60
C HIS A 28 -2.73 5.92 1.22
N GLY A 29 -2.46 6.96 0.44
CA GLY A 29 -2.56 8.34 0.92
C GLY A 29 -3.95 8.68 1.47
N TYR A 30 -5.03 8.25 0.80
CA TYR A 30 -6.39 8.46 1.31
C TYR A 30 -6.70 7.63 2.56
N ILE A 31 -6.25 6.38 2.65
CA ILE A 31 -6.38 5.54 3.86
C ILE A 31 -5.66 6.18 5.06
N SER A 32 -4.47 6.74 4.84
CA SER A 32 -3.73 7.48 5.87
C SER A 32 -4.48 8.75 6.29
N VAL A 33 -4.98 9.56 5.34
CA VAL A 33 -5.79 10.75 5.64
C VAL A 33 -7.06 10.39 6.40
N TYR A 34 -7.76 9.33 6.00
CA TYR A 34 -8.93 8.83 6.71
C TYR A 34 -8.59 8.46 8.15
N SER A 35 -7.48 7.74 8.36
CA SER A 35 -7.01 7.36 9.69
C SER A 35 -6.65 8.58 10.55
N ILE A 36 -6.02 9.60 9.97
CA ILE A 36 -5.72 10.87 10.63
C ILE A 36 -7.00 11.55 11.09
N VAL A 37 -7.98 11.74 10.20
CA VAL A 37 -9.23 12.46 10.47
C VAL A 37 -10.11 11.67 11.45
N ARG A 38 -10.10 10.33 11.38
CA ARG A 38 -10.82 9.47 12.33
C ARG A 38 -10.34 9.66 13.77
N VAL A 39 -9.02 9.83 13.95
CA VAL A 39 -8.41 10.04 15.28
C VAL A 39 -8.47 11.50 15.71
N ASN A 40 -8.41 12.43 14.75
CA ASN A 40 -8.36 13.88 14.97
C ASN A 40 -9.52 14.59 14.23
N PRO A 41 -10.78 14.53 14.74
CA PRO A 41 -11.95 14.99 13.99
C PRO A 41 -11.96 16.47 13.60
N TRP A 42 -11.20 17.32 14.30
CA TRP A 42 -11.06 18.75 13.93
C TRP A 42 -10.33 18.95 12.58
N LEU A 43 -9.69 17.90 12.04
CA LEU A 43 -9.06 17.96 10.72
C LEU A 43 -10.05 17.77 9.57
N GLU A 44 -11.34 17.52 9.83
CA GLU A 44 -12.38 17.55 8.79
C GLU A 44 -12.46 18.91 8.09
N ASP A 45 -12.17 20.01 8.80
CA ASP A 45 -12.09 21.37 8.24
C ASP A 45 -10.94 21.54 7.21
N VAL A 46 -9.98 20.61 7.22
CA VAL A 46 -8.79 20.63 6.35
C VAL A 46 -8.93 19.63 5.21
N TYR A 47 -9.32 18.39 5.53
CA TYR A 47 -9.31 17.26 4.61
C TYR A 47 -10.71 16.85 4.12
N GLY A 48 -11.77 17.51 4.59
CA GLY A 48 -13.15 17.11 4.30
C GLY A 48 -13.66 16.08 5.29
N SER A 49 -14.96 15.77 5.20
CA SER A 49 -15.61 14.86 6.15
C SER A 49 -15.03 13.45 6.03
N GLN A 50 -15.12 12.66 7.11
CA GLN A 50 -14.78 11.23 7.05
C GLN A 50 -15.53 10.50 5.92
N TRP A 51 -16.78 10.90 5.64
CA TRP A 51 -17.58 10.33 4.58
C TRP A 51 -17.05 10.66 3.18
N ASP A 52 -16.61 11.89 2.92
CA ASP A 52 -16.09 12.28 1.60
C ASP A 52 -14.77 11.55 1.29
N ILE A 53 -13.89 11.44 2.30
CA ILE A 53 -12.63 10.69 2.20
C ILE A 53 -12.92 9.21 1.94
N HIS A 54 -13.91 8.68 2.64
CA HIS A 54 -14.36 7.31 2.51
C HIS A 54 -14.92 6.99 1.12
N GLU A 55 -15.83 7.80 0.59
CA GLU A 55 -16.36 7.61 -0.77
C GLU A 55 -15.24 7.67 -1.80
N ARG A 56 -14.23 8.49 -1.55
CA ARG A 56 -13.07 8.57 -2.42
C ARG A 56 -12.22 7.31 -2.43
N ILE A 57 -12.01 6.69 -1.26
CA ILE A 57 -11.36 5.37 -1.14
C ILE A 57 -12.17 4.32 -1.91
N ARG A 58 -13.50 4.35 -1.78
CA ARG A 58 -14.42 3.43 -2.47
C ARG A 58 -14.33 3.57 -4.00
N GLU A 59 -14.27 4.79 -4.53
CA GLU A 59 -14.08 5.05 -5.96
C GLU A 59 -12.77 4.43 -6.48
N ILE A 60 -11.66 4.63 -5.75
CA ILE A 60 -10.35 4.07 -6.12
C ILE A 60 -10.37 2.54 -6.08
N ALA A 61 -10.95 1.95 -5.03
CA ALA A 61 -11.11 0.51 -4.90
C ALA A 61 -11.94 -0.09 -6.06
N GLY A 62 -12.95 0.63 -6.53
CA GLY A 62 -13.72 0.27 -7.73
C GLY A 62 -12.83 0.07 -8.97
N GLU A 63 -11.98 1.05 -9.28
CA GLU A 63 -11.06 0.95 -10.41
C GLU A 63 -10.03 -0.19 -10.23
N LEU A 64 -9.49 -0.35 -9.02
CA LEU A 64 -8.55 -1.43 -8.71
C LEU A 64 -9.19 -2.81 -8.90
N ALA A 65 -10.46 -2.97 -8.50
CA ALA A 65 -11.21 -4.22 -8.67
C ALA A 65 -11.39 -4.62 -10.14
N ASP A 66 -11.54 -3.63 -11.04
CA ASP A 66 -11.59 -3.87 -12.47
C ASP A 66 -10.20 -4.22 -13.04
N LEU A 67 -9.15 -3.54 -12.59
CA LEU A 67 -7.76 -3.81 -13.02
C LEU A 67 -7.24 -5.19 -12.61
N ILE A 68 -7.65 -5.72 -11.45
CA ILE A 68 -7.31 -7.09 -11.01
C ILE A 68 -7.76 -8.14 -12.04
N LYS A 69 -8.89 -7.90 -12.71
CA LYS A 69 -9.49 -8.82 -13.69
C LYS A 69 -8.92 -8.64 -15.09
N ASP A 70 -8.18 -7.57 -15.36
CA ASP A 70 -7.62 -7.28 -16.67
C ASP A 70 -6.34 -8.11 -16.92
N PRO A 71 -6.34 -9.06 -17.87
CA PRO A 71 -5.16 -9.86 -18.19
C PRO A 71 -4.02 -9.06 -18.82
N ALA A 72 -4.26 -7.82 -19.28
CA ALA A 72 -3.22 -6.94 -19.80
C ALA A 72 -2.37 -6.30 -18.69
N VAL A 73 -2.87 -6.27 -17.45
CA VAL A 73 -2.14 -5.74 -16.29
C VAL A 73 -1.10 -6.77 -15.84
N ALA A 74 0.11 -6.30 -15.57
CA ALA A 74 1.20 -7.15 -15.10
C ALA A 74 0.79 -7.87 -13.81
N LEU A 75 1.25 -9.12 -13.65
CA LEU A 75 0.89 -9.92 -12.47
C LEU A 75 1.33 -9.25 -11.17
N GLU A 76 2.51 -8.62 -11.15
CA GLU A 76 3.04 -7.91 -9.98
C GLU A 76 2.15 -6.72 -9.58
N ASP A 77 1.65 -5.95 -10.56
CA ASP A 77 0.72 -4.86 -10.30
C ASP A 77 -0.62 -5.38 -9.76
N ARG A 78 -1.15 -6.46 -10.35
CA ARG A 78 -2.38 -7.11 -9.88
C ARG A 78 -2.25 -7.63 -8.45
N VAL A 79 -1.11 -8.23 -8.09
CA VAL A 79 -0.81 -8.64 -6.71
C VAL A 79 -0.92 -7.47 -5.74
N GLY A 80 -0.35 -6.31 -6.11
CA GLY A 80 -0.48 -5.07 -5.34
C GLY A 80 -1.93 -4.63 -5.19
N TYR A 81 -2.70 -4.62 -6.28
CA TYR A 81 -4.10 -4.22 -6.26
C TYR A 81 -4.97 -5.15 -5.40
N VAL A 82 -4.71 -6.45 -5.40
CA VAL A 82 -5.40 -7.40 -4.52
C VAL A 82 -5.11 -7.08 -3.05
N ALA A 83 -3.85 -6.86 -2.68
CA ALA A 83 -3.49 -6.49 -1.31
C ALA A 83 -4.13 -5.15 -0.90
N ASP A 84 -4.17 -4.19 -1.82
CA ASP A 84 -4.77 -2.87 -1.62
C ASP A 84 -6.29 -2.95 -1.35
N LEU A 85 -7.02 -3.83 -2.04
CA LEU A 85 -8.44 -4.07 -1.76
C LEU A 85 -8.67 -4.72 -0.39
N MET A 86 -7.82 -5.68 -0.01
CA MET A 86 -7.88 -6.29 1.33
C MET A 86 -7.62 -5.27 2.45
N GLU A 87 -6.67 -4.36 2.24
CA GLU A 87 -6.38 -3.28 3.19
C GLU A 87 -7.51 -2.24 3.24
N THR A 88 -8.14 -1.98 2.09
CA THR A 88 -9.34 -1.14 2.03
C THR A 88 -10.45 -1.71 2.91
N TYR A 89 -10.65 -3.04 2.92
CA TYR A 89 -11.59 -3.68 3.83
C TYR A 89 -11.26 -3.41 5.32
N LEU A 90 -9.99 -3.38 5.72
CA LEU A 90 -9.62 -3.05 7.10
C LEU A 90 -10.03 -1.62 7.49
N THR A 91 -10.17 -0.74 6.50
CA THR A 91 -10.59 0.65 6.68
C THR A 91 -12.11 0.82 6.60
N TYR A 92 -12.76 0.07 5.70
CA TYR A 92 -14.12 0.31 5.23
C TYR A 92 -15.10 -0.85 5.53
N SER A 93 -14.63 -2.06 5.78
CA SER A 93 -15.44 -3.27 5.99
C SER A 93 -16.42 -3.58 4.84
N ASP A 94 -16.07 -3.21 3.60
CA ASP A 94 -16.86 -3.53 2.40
C ASP A 94 -16.54 -4.94 1.89
N MET A 95 -17.48 -5.84 2.16
CA MET A 95 -17.38 -7.25 1.80
C MET A 95 -17.32 -7.48 0.29
N ASP A 96 -17.91 -6.60 -0.53
CA ASP A 96 -17.94 -6.81 -1.98
C ASP A 96 -16.51 -6.73 -2.55
N PHE A 97 -15.69 -5.79 -2.07
CA PHE A 97 -14.29 -5.69 -2.46
C PHE A 97 -13.43 -6.78 -1.82
N LEU A 98 -13.70 -7.16 -0.57
CA LEU A 98 -12.97 -8.24 0.09
C LEU A 98 -13.16 -9.57 -0.65
N ASP A 99 -14.38 -9.88 -1.08
CA ASP A 99 -14.69 -11.11 -1.81
C ASP A 99 -13.95 -11.16 -3.16
N ILE A 100 -13.91 -10.04 -3.89
CA ILE A 100 -13.13 -9.92 -5.14
C ILE A 100 -11.64 -10.15 -4.87
N ALA A 101 -11.11 -9.53 -3.81
CA ALA A 101 -9.70 -9.67 -3.44
C ALA A 101 -9.35 -11.10 -3.03
N LEU A 102 -10.17 -11.76 -2.19
CA LEU A 102 -9.91 -13.12 -1.75
C LEU A 102 -9.95 -14.11 -2.91
N ASP A 103 -10.93 -14.00 -3.82
CA ASP A 103 -11.01 -14.84 -5.01
C ASP A 103 -9.76 -14.67 -5.90
N ALA A 104 -9.35 -13.42 -6.13
CA ALA A 104 -8.14 -13.12 -6.90
C ALA A 104 -6.86 -13.62 -6.20
N ALA A 105 -6.76 -13.47 -4.88
CA ALA A 105 -5.65 -13.97 -4.08
C ALA A 105 -5.52 -15.48 -4.20
N TYR A 106 -6.60 -16.22 -4.00
CA TYR A 106 -6.59 -17.68 -4.19
C TYR A 106 -6.21 -18.05 -5.62
N GLY A 107 -6.61 -17.28 -6.63
CA GLY A 107 -6.12 -17.48 -8.01
C GLY A 107 -4.59 -17.34 -8.18
N ILE A 108 -3.95 -16.51 -7.35
CA ILE A 108 -2.50 -16.22 -7.40
C ILE A 108 -1.70 -17.22 -6.56
N ILE A 109 -2.16 -17.54 -5.35
CA ILE A 109 -1.44 -18.34 -4.35
C ILE A 109 -2.05 -19.75 -4.14
N SER A 110 -2.82 -20.25 -5.10
CA SER A 110 -3.36 -21.61 -5.03
C SER A 110 -2.24 -22.66 -4.94
N PRO A 111 -2.32 -23.62 -3.99
CA PRO A 111 -1.39 -24.72 -3.92
C PRO A 111 -1.41 -25.59 -5.19
N GLU A 112 -0.24 -26.06 -5.61
CA GLU A 112 -0.13 -27.08 -6.63
C GLU A 112 -0.69 -28.44 -6.16
N ARG A 113 -0.74 -29.43 -7.06
CA ARG A 113 -1.27 -30.77 -6.75
C ARG A 113 -0.54 -31.49 -5.60
N ASN A 114 0.70 -31.11 -5.32
CA ASN A 114 1.50 -31.62 -4.21
C ASN A 114 1.21 -30.90 -2.87
N GLY A 115 0.37 -29.86 -2.87
CA GLY A 115 0.04 -29.04 -1.71
C GLY A 115 1.01 -27.88 -1.44
N GLU A 116 1.99 -27.64 -2.32
CA GLU A 116 2.96 -26.55 -2.19
C GLU A 116 2.47 -25.31 -2.92
N ILE A 117 2.59 -24.14 -2.28
CA ILE A 117 2.33 -22.85 -2.93
C ILE A 117 3.61 -22.39 -3.63
N VAL A 118 3.58 -22.30 -4.95
CA VAL A 118 4.68 -21.72 -5.74
C VAL A 118 4.37 -20.27 -6.01
N LEU A 119 5.13 -19.36 -5.38
CA LEU A 119 4.91 -17.93 -5.56
C LEU A 119 5.32 -17.49 -6.98
N PRO A 120 4.45 -16.77 -7.70
CA PRO A 120 4.76 -16.33 -9.05
C PRO A 120 5.71 -15.13 -9.09
N CYS A 121 5.86 -14.39 -7.99
CA CYS A 121 6.82 -13.31 -7.80
C CYS A 121 7.19 -13.18 -6.31
N ARG A 122 8.30 -12.48 -6.02
CA ARG A 122 8.81 -12.23 -4.65
C ARG A 122 9.05 -10.73 -4.46
N THR A 123 7.94 -9.98 -4.41
CA THR A 123 7.89 -8.51 -4.34
C THR A 123 7.35 -8.04 -2.98
N PRO A 124 7.51 -6.76 -2.59
CA PRO A 124 6.91 -6.27 -1.35
C PRO A 124 5.38 -6.37 -1.36
N GLU A 125 4.76 -6.22 -2.53
CA GLU A 125 3.32 -6.39 -2.73
C GLU A 125 2.89 -7.84 -2.50
N MET A 126 3.68 -8.84 -2.93
CA MET A 126 3.41 -10.25 -2.62
C MET A 126 3.50 -10.51 -1.11
N CYS A 127 4.45 -9.88 -0.42
CA CYS A 127 4.53 -9.96 1.04
C CYS A 127 3.25 -9.39 1.68
N ARG A 128 2.80 -8.21 1.27
CA ARG A 128 1.54 -7.59 1.76
C ARG A 128 0.33 -8.48 1.48
N LEU A 129 0.26 -9.09 0.30
CA LEU A 129 -0.81 -10.03 -0.07
C LEU A 129 -0.83 -11.24 0.88
N LEU A 130 0.32 -11.89 1.10
CA LEU A 130 0.43 -13.06 1.97
C LEU A 130 0.09 -12.72 3.43
N CYS A 131 0.56 -11.58 3.94
CA CYS A 131 0.20 -11.09 5.27
C CYS A 131 -1.32 -10.88 5.39
N SER A 132 -1.94 -10.29 4.36
CA SER A 132 -3.39 -10.08 4.32
C SER A 132 -4.14 -11.41 4.29
N CYS A 133 -3.70 -12.36 3.47
CA CYS A 133 -4.29 -13.70 3.42
C CYS A 133 -4.19 -14.40 4.78
N TYR A 134 -3.04 -14.34 5.45
CA TYR A 134 -2.88 -14.87 6.80
C TYR A 134 -3.84 -14.20 7.79
N TYR A 135 -3.97 -12.87 7.77
CA TYR A 135 -4.89 -12.14 8.63
C TYR A 135 -6.35 -12.62 8.50
N PHE A 136 -6.83 -12.83 7.26
CA PHE A 136 -8.22 -13.23 7.03
C PHE A 136 -8.49 -14.72 7.22
N THR A 137 -7.51 -15.59 6.96
CA THR A 137 -7.72 -17.05 6.87
C THR A 137 -7.07 -17.84 8.00
N GLY A 138 -6.04 -17.28 8.66
CA GLY A 138 -5.20 -18.00 9.61
C GLY A 138 -4.31 -19.07 8.96
N GLU A 139 -4.15 -19.06 7.62
CA GLU A 139 -3.29 -20.01 6.91
C GLU A 139 -1.80 -19.72 7.20
N GLU A 140 -1.23 -20.48 8.13
CA GLU A 140 0.18 -20.38 8.57
C GLU A 140 1.20 -20.43 7.44
N GLU A 141 0.87 -21.08 6.32
CA GLU A 141 1.76 -21.14 5.16
C GLU A 141 1.97 -19.77 4.52
N CYS A 142 0.93 -18.92 4.51
CA CYS A 142 1.05 -17.54 4.04
C CYS A 142 2.03 -16.75 4.93
N ALA A 143 1.97 -16.92 6.26
CA ALA A 143 2.86 -16.25 7.18
C ALA A 143 4.33 -16.67 7.00
N LYS A 144 4.59 -17.97 6.79
CA LYS A 144 5.94 -18.48 6.49
C LYS A 144 6.48 -17.91 5.18
N LEU A 145 5.69 -17.92 4.12
CA LEU A 145 6.10 -17.40 2.82
C LEU A 145 6.37 -15.90 2.86
N ALA A 146 5.55 -15.13 3.59
CA ALA A 146 5.78 -13.70 3.80
C ALA A 146 7.11 -13.46 4.52
N LYS A 147 7.39 -14.23 5.58
CA LYS A 147 8.66 -14.18 6.32
C LYS A 147 9.85 -14.49 5.42
N ASP A 148 9.76 -15.51 4.58
CA ASP A 148 10.85 -15.86 3.65
C ASP A 148 11.14 -14.71 2.68
N ILE A 149 10.12 -14.01 2.20
CA ILE A 149 10.29 -12.83 1.33
C ILE A 149 11.01 -11.70 2.08
N ILE A 150 10.61 -11.38 3.31
CA ILE A 150 11.26 -10.34 4.13
C ILE A 150 12.72 -10.69 4.41
N MET A 151 13.01 -11.93 4.80
CA MET A 151 14.39 -12.37 5.07
C MET A 151 15.26 -12.30 3.81
N GLU A 152 14.73 -12.61 2.63
CA GLU A 152 15.45 -12.43 1.37
C GLU A 152 15.77 -10.96 1.09
N TRP A 153 14.80 -10.07 1.31
CA TRP A 153 14.99 -8.63 1.18
C TRP A 153 16.06 -8.09 2.12
N GLU A 154 16.01 -8.42 3.41
CA GLU A 154 17.03 -8.01 4.40
C GLU A 154 18.43 -8.47 3.97
N ASN A 155 18.55 -9.71 3.50
CA ASN A 155 19.81 -10.26 3.00
C ASN A 155 20.31 -9.52 1.75
N CYS A 156 19.41 -9.09 0.87
CA CYS A 156 19.73 -8.28 -0.30
C CYS A 156 20.25 -6.90 0.11
N VAL A 157 19.56 -6.20 1.02
CA VAL A 157 19.96 -4.87 1.51
C VAL A 157 21.31 -4.92 2.23
N GLN A 158 21.56 -5.94 3.05
CA GLN A 158 22.85 -6.12 3.73
C GLN A 158 24.03 -6.31 2.76
N LYS A 159 23.76 -6.87 1.58
CA LYS A 159 24.78 -7.10 0.53
C LYS A 159 24.89 -5.94 -0.46
N ALA A 160 23.85 -5.12 -0.59
CA ALA A 160 23.79 -4.05 -1.57
C ALA A 160 24.58 -2.82 -1.13
N THR A 161 25.66 -2.51 -1.84
CA THR A 161 26.31 -1.21 -1.79
C THR A 161 25.54 -0.20 -2.65
N ARG A 162 24.51 0.43 -2.07
CA ARG A 162 23.97 1.77 -2.40
C ARG A 162 23.11 2.04 -3.65
N ASP A 163 22.82 1.10 -4.54
CA ASP A 163 22.02 1.37 -5.75
C ASP A 163 20.62 0.73 -5.74
N LEU A 164 19.81 1.04 -4.72
CA LEU A 164 18.39 0.68 -4.72
C LEU A 164 17.55 1.90 -5.12
N GLU A 165 16.60 1.72 -6.04
CA GLU A 165 15.65 2.77 -6.40
C GLU A 165 14.84 3.19 -5.17
N GLN A 166 14.81 4.50 -4.88
CA GLN A 166 14.20 5.04 -3.65
C GLN A 166 12.73 4.64 -3.49
N LEU A 167 11.99 4.55 -4.59
CA LEU A 167 10.58 4.15 -4.59
C LEU A 167 10.40 2.67 -4.21
N ASN A 168 11.27 1.78 -4.72
CA ASN A 168 11.24 0.37 -4.34
C ASN A 168 11.61 0.18 -2.87
N VAL A 169 12.57 0.95 -2.34
CA VAL A 169 12.91 0.91 -0.91
C VAL A 169 11.72 1.32 -0.04
N TRP A 170 10.96 2.36 -0.42
CA TRP A 170 9.77 2.79 0.32
C TRP A 170 8.71 1.69 0.40
N LYS A 171 8.41 1.03 -0.73
CA LYS A 171 7.46 -0.09 -0.78
C LYS A 171 7.88 -1.27 0.10
N TRP A 172 9.18 -1.57 0.15
CA TRP A 172 9.70 -2.61 1.03
C TRP A 172 9.57 -2.27 2.50
N LEU A 173 9.85 -1.03 2.91
CA LEU A 173 9.66 -0.60 4.29
C LEU A 173 8.18 -0.68 4.71
N GLN A 174 7.26 -0.29 3.82
CA GLN A 174 5.82 -0.46 4.07
C GLN A 174 5.42 -1.93 4.21
N ALA A 175 5.95 -2.81 3.35
CA ALA A 175 5.66 -4.25 3.42
C ALA A 175 6.22 -4.89 4.70
N GLU A 176 7.41 -4.46 5.14
CA GLU A 176 8.03 -4.90 6.39
C GLU A 176 7.24 -4.43 7.62
N GLU A 177 6.85 -3.15 7.68
CA GLU A 177 5.98 -2.64 8.75
C GLU A 177 4.64 -3.39 8.78
N PHE A 178 4.04 -3.66 7.62
CA PHE A 178 2.81 -4.43 7.53
C PHE A 178 3.00 -5.88 8.03
N TYR A 179 4.09 -6.53 7.63
CA TYR A 179 4.46 -7.87 8.10
C TYR A 179 4.64 -7.90 9.63
N GLU A 180 5.38 -6.96 10.20
CA GLU A 180 5.61 -6.88 11.65
C GLU A 180 4.31 -6.69 12.43
N ASN A 181 3.42 -5.82 11.93
CA ASN A 181 2.14 -5.53 12.56
C ASN A 181 1.17 -6.72 12.53
N ILE A 182 1.22 -7.56 11.51
CA ILE A 182 0.28 -8.67 11.32
C ILE A 182 0.83 -10.01 11.85
N ILE A 183 2.11 -10.32 11.61
CA ILE A 183 2.68 -11.66 11.85
C ILE A 183 3.56 -11.70 13.10
N GLU A 184 4.49 -10.75 13.29
CA GLU A 184 5.47 -10.89 14.37
C GLU A 184 4.96 -10.46 15.75
N GLU A 185 3.80 -9.80 15.86
CA GLU A 185 3.28 -9.19 17.10
C GLU A 185 4.37 -8.42 17.89
N LYS A 186 5.40 -7.95 17.20
CA LYS A 186 6.57 -7.29 17.79
C LYS A 186 6.54 -5.83 17.40
N ARG A 187 6.44 -4.97 18.41
CA ARG A 187 7.03 -3.63 18.34
C ARG A 187 8.55 -3.76 18.38
N GLN A 188 9.18 -4.12 17.28
CA GLN A 188 10.50 -3.57 17.05
C GLN A 188 10.29 -2.37 16.16
N GLU A 189 10.51 -1.19 16.73
CA GLU A 189 10.50 0.04 15.97
C GLU A 189 11.57 -0.10 14.88
N MET A 190 11.19 -0.47 13.66
CA MET A 190 11.86 0.10 12.49
C MET A 190 11.97 1.58 12.80
N GLN A 191 13.21 2.07 12.98
CA GLN A 191 13.38 3.34 13.66
C GLN A 191 12.63 4.38 12.85
N LEU A 192 11.73 5.12 13.49
CA LEU A 192 10.98 6.20 12.88
C LEU A 192 11.89 7.16 12.06
N GLY A 193 13.17 7.21 12.41
CA GLY A 193 14.23 7.88 11.66
C GLY A 193 14.45 7.35 10.24
N ASP A 194 14.38 6.05 10.00
CA ASP A 194 14.64 5.39 8.71
C ASP A 194 13.52 5.69 7.71
N MET A 195 12.24 5.52 8.10
CA MET A 195 11.09 5.92 7.28
C MET A 195 11.12 7.42 6.94
N ASN A 196 11.43 8.27 7.92
CA ASN A 196 11.52 9.72 7.69
C ASN A 196 12.65 10.07 6.73
N LEU A 197 13.81 9.44 6.85
CA LEU A 197 14.96 9.64 5.98
C LEU A 197 14.65 9.24 4.54
N VAL A 198 14.10 8.04 4.33
CA VAL A 198 13.73 7.54 2.98
C VAL A 198 12.66 8.43 2.37
N GLY A 199 11.60 8.74 3.11
CA GLY A 199 10.56 9.64 2.62
C GLY A 199 11.08 11.04 2.32
N ASN A 200 12.07 11.56 3.07
CA ASN A 200 12.68 12.87 2.79
C ASN A 200 13.51 12.83 1.50
N ASN A 201 14.28 11.76 1.29
CA ASN A 201 15.06 11.57 0.07
C ASN A 201 14.17 11.42 -1.15
N LEU A 202 13.07 10.66 -1.04
CA LEU A 202 12.09 10.50 -2.11
C LEU A 202 11.47 11.86 -2.50
N LEU A 203 11.04 12.66 -1.51
CA LEU A 203 10.50 14.00 -1.76
C LEU A 203 11.55 14.97 -2.35
N ALA A 204 12.83 14.82 -1.99
CA ALA A 204 13.91 15.67 -2.52
C ALA A 204 14.32 15.30 -3.97
N GLY A 205 14.17 14.03 -4.36
CA GLY A 205 14.47 13.54 -5.70
C GLY A 205 13.38 13.82 -6.74
N LEU A 206 12.14 14.07 -6.32
CA LEU A 206 11.00 14.28 -7.20
C LEU A 206 10.93 15.75 -7.67
N LYS A 207 11.32 16.00 -8.92
CA LYS A 207 11.02 17.27 -9.60
C LYS A 207 9.58 17.25 -10.11
N ILE A 208 8.65 17.72 -9.29
CA ILE A 208 7.23 17.85 -9.68
C ILE A 208 7.07 19.15 -10.48
N GLU A 209 7.66 19.21 -11.68
CA GLU A 209 7.52 20.38 -12.57
C GLU A 209 6.40 20.21 -13.62
N GLU A 210 5.81 19.03 -13.75
CA GLU A 210 4.56 18.78 -14.48
C GLU A 210 3.71 17.77 -13.70
N LEU A 211 2.39 17.75 -13.95
CA LEU A 211 1.40 16.92 -13.24
C LEU A 211 1.57 15.42 -13.57
N ASP A 212 2.76 14.84 -13.38
CA ASP A 212 2.95 13.39 -13.45
C ASP A 212 2.23 12.75 -12.26
N LEU A 213 1.02 12.25 -12.51
CA LEU A 213 0.13 11.71 -11.49
C LEU A 213 0.72 10.50 -10.75
N ARG A 214 1.68 9.80 -11.36
CA ARG A 214 2.46 8.75 -10.67
C ARG A 214 3.29 9.35 -9.54
N SER A 215 4.14 10.32 -9.87
CA SER A 215 4.98 11.02 -8.90
C SER A 215 4.15 11.72 -7.81
N VAL A 216 3.03 12.33 -8.18
CA VAL A 216 2.09 13.00 -7.28
C VAL A 216 1.46 12.02 -6.28
N SER A 217 1.05 10.83 -6.74
CA SER A 217 0.41 9.84 -5.88
C SER A 217 1.38 9.19 -4.91
N SER A 218 2.63 8.91 -5.33
CA SER A 218 3.69 8.48 -4.41
C SER A 218 4.02 9.56 -3.37
N CYS A 219 4.04 10.83 -3.76
CA CYS A 219 4.21 11.92 -2.78
C CYS A 219 3.06 11.99 -1.78
N PHE A 220 1.84 11.68 -2.22
CA PHE A 220 0.65 11.76 -1.39
C PHE A 220 0.68 10.72 -0.28
N ASP A 221 0.92 9.46 -0.62
CA ASP A 221 1.17 8.38 0.35
C ASP A 221 2.25 8.76 1.38
N VAL A 222 3.42 9.20 0.91
CA VAL A 222 4.56 9.53 1.78
C VAL A 222 4.26 10.70 2.72
N LEU A 223 3.64 11.77 2.21
CA LEU A 223 3.29 12.94 3.02
C LEU A 223 2.17 12.60 4.03
N ALA A 224 1.19 11.78 3.63
CA ALA A 224 0.10 11.36 4.50
C ALA A 224 0.60 10.46 5.62
N THR A 225 1.44 9.48 5.29
CA THR A 225 2.10 8.60 6.27
C THR A 225 2.93 9.40 7.27
N LYS A 226 3.70 10.39 6.80
CA LYS A 226 4.46 11.29 7.69
C LYS A 226 3.59 12.10 8.64
N GLU A 227 2.49 12.64 8.13
CA GLU A 227 1.57 13.41 8.98
C GLU A 227 0.91 12.52 10.04
N TYR A 228 0.50 11.31 9.65
CA TYR A 228 -0.04 10.32 10.58
C TYR A 228 0.93 9.98 11.72
N ILE A 229 2.20 9.76 11.36
CA ILE A 229 3.28 9.52 12.32
C ILE A 229 3.46 10.72 13.28
N ASN A 230 3.48 11.94 12.76
CA ASN A 230 3.73 13.13 13.58
C ASN A 230 2.59 13.49 14.53
N LEU A 231 1.39 12.95 14.29
CA LEU A 231 0.20 13.16 15.11
C LEU A 231 0.01 12.09 16.21
N LYS A 232 0.80 11.01 16.20
CA LYS A 232 0.80 9.96 17.24
C LYS A 232 1.78 10.30 18.37
#